data_AF-M3VH56-F1
#
_entry.id   AF-M3VH56-F1
#
_cell.length_a   1.000
_cell.length_b   1.000
_cell.length_c   1.000
_cell.angle_alpha   90.00
_cell.angle_beta   90.00
_cell.angle_gamma   90.00
#
_symmetry.space_group_name_H-M   'P 1'
#
loop_
_entity.id
_entity.type
_entity.pdbx_description
1 polymer ?
#
loop_
_entity_poly.entity_id
_entity_poly.type
_entity_poly.pdbx_seq_one_letter_code
_entity_poly.pdbx_strand_id
1 'polypeptide(L)'
;MHTQSIALTGDVLPPDVGTRVAELQRLDDAEGQARAVTAMLSHARTGLLAAIAAHDLPQIVEFKAKAAAIQEIAKQVRLGRDMQLDAAEFVRRAERGLGVAIREGQARGEIETAREGKVRGAATRDHRVDNTMIKPKPTDFADTNELSGNGAGIYSLTDNVSDDQFEEALTEAKDEGNLSRANVARKAKAKAEELNGDLTASDIVHLAREIPSIPGRRHAAVAAEKFGISKRTYERIKQVVDSAENDMTGEVREYASWLVGDLDSRRITPTEAEKSLAEFRSEIDADVAPNPDSTPRPFKKSDAEMLAEITSSLTTFADLIKWIRPNRIDSEEANALASQARTAWRAINKHLKEIEQ
;
A
#
# COMPACT_ATOMS: atom_id res chain seq x y z
N MET A 1 -37.85 29.72 8.92
CA MET A 1 -37.07 28.78 8.10
C MET A 1 -36.25 27.93 9.04
N HIS A 2 -36.67 26.69 9.27
CA HIS A 2 -35.96 25.74 10.13
C HIS A 2 -34.98 24.96 9.27
N THR A 3 -33.69 25.23 9.45
CA THR A 3 -32.60 24.43 8.90
C THR A 3 -32.58 23.13 9.69
N GLN A 4 -33.16 22.06 9.15
CA GLN A 4 -32.96 20.72 9.73
C GLN A 4 -31.51 20.31 9.45
N SER A 5 -30.68 20.40 10.49
CA SER A 5 -29.37 19.75 10.51
C SER A 5 -29.62 18.25 10.52
N ILE A 6 -29.55 17.61 9.35
CA ILE A 6 -29.46 16.16 9.25
C ILE A 6 -28.07 15.82 9.77
N ALA A 7 -28.00 15.34 11.01
CA ALA A 7 -26.81 14.73 11.55
C ALA A 7 -26.48 13.52 10.65
N LEU A 8 -25.53 13.70 9.73
CA LEU A 8 -24.87 12.62 9.01
C LEU A 8 -23.95 11.92 10.02
N THR A 9 -24.56 11.22 10.99
CA THR A 9 -23.87 10.27 11.85
C THR A 9 -23.11 9.30 10.96
N GLY A 10 -21.83 9.05 11.28
CA GLY A 10 -20.87 8.26 10.52
C GLY A 10 -21.19 6.78 10.34
N ASP A 11 -22.47 6.44 10.28
CA ASP A 11 -22.97 5.09 10.17
C ASP A 11 -23.15 4.72 8.71
N VAL A 12 -22.50 3.62 8.35
CA VAL A 12 -22.82 2.63 7.31
C VAL A 12 -23.66 3.15 6.12
N LEU A 13 -23.07 3.10 4.91
CA LEU A 13 -23.82 3.25 3.66
C LEU A 13 -25.19 2.57 3.78
N PRO A 14 -26.32 3.26 3.52
CA PRO A 14 -27.60 2.59 3.57
C PRO A 14 -27.60 1.39 2.61
N PRO A 15 -28.39 0.34 2.92
CA PRO A 15 -28.27 -0.96 2.28
C PRO A 15 -28.49 -0.92 0.76
N ASP A 16 -29.12 0.14 0.25
CA ASP A 16 -29.34 0.36 -1.17
C ASP A 16 -28.87 1.77 -1.64
N VAL A 17 -28.28 1.79 -2.83
CA VAL A 17 -27.77 2.99 -3.51
C VAL A 17 -28.87 4.04 -3.73
N GLY A 18 -30.10 3.61 -4.04
CA GLY A 18 -31.21 4.51 -4.39
C GLY A 18 -31.64 5.39 -3.22
N THR A 19 -31.78 4.81 -2.03
CA THR A 19 -32.07 5.54 -0.80
C THR A 19 -31.00 6.58 -0.52
N ARG A 20 -29.71 6.23 -0.67
CA ARG A 20 -28.62 7.19 -0.44
C ARG A 20 -28.62 8.35 -1.43
N VAL A 21 -28.86 8.05 -2.71
CA VAL A 21 -28.96 9.06 -3.77
C VAL A 21 -30.10 10.03 -3.45
N ALA A 22 -31.27 9.52 -3.04
CA ALA A 22 -32.40 10.36 -2.67
C ALA A 22 -32.10 11.24 -1.44
N GLU A 23 -31.40 10.72 -0.43
CA GLU A 23 -30.95 11.50 0.73
C GLU A 23 -30.00 12.62 0.34
N LEU A 24 -28.99 12.32 -0.48
CA LEU A 24 -28.01 13.29 -0.94
C LEU A 24 -28.65 14.37 -1.83
N GLN A 25 -29.59 13.99 -2.70
CA GLN A 25 -30.31 14.93 -3.55
C GLN A 25 -31.21 15.91 -2.78
N ARG A 26 -31.56 15.59 -1.52
CA ARG A 26 -32.26 16.53 -0.62
C ARG A 26 -31.33 17.57 0.00
N LEU A 27 -30.01 17.41 -0.11
CA LEU A 27 -29.08 18.46 0.32
C LEU A 27 -29.18 19.64 -0.64
N ASP A 28 -29.33 20.84 -0.07
CA ASP A 28 -29.69 22.07 -0.79
C ASP A 28 -28.61 22.56 -1.78
N ASP A 29 -27.37 22.06 -1.67
CA ASP A 29 -26.26 22.45 -2.54
C ASP A 29 -25.35 21.27 -2.97
N ALA A 30 -24.70 21.44 -4.12
CA ALA A 30 -23.74 20.47 -4.65
C ALA A 30 -22.52 20.29 -3.75
N GLU A 31 -22.17 21.32 -2.96
CA GLU A 31 -21.05 21.28 -2.02
C GLU A 31 -21.35 20.35 -0.84
N GLY A 32 -22.56 20.37 -0.30
CA GLY A 32 -23.05 19.45 0.72
C GLY A 32 -23.07 18.01 0.23
N GLN A 33 -23.49 17.79 -1.01
CA GLN A 33 -23.43 16.48 -1.65
C GLN A 33 -21.99 15.98 -1.78
N ALA A 34 -21.06 16.83 -2.23
CA ALA A 34 -19.65 16.50 -2.34
C ALA A 34 -19.01 16.20 -0.96
N ARG A 35 -19.31 17.01 0.07
CA ARG A 35 -18.84 16.77 1.45
C ARG A 35 -19.34 15.44 2.00
N ALA A 36 -20.61 15.11 1.79
CA ALA A 36 -21.20 13.86 2.25
C ALA A 36 -20.57 12.64 1.55
N VAL A 37 -20.35 12.69 0.24
CA VAL A 37 -19.64 11.62 -0.50
C VAL A 37 -18.17 11.52 -0.07
N THR A 38 -17.50 12.63 0.19
CA THR A 38 -16.12 12.65 0.74
C THR A 38 -16.05 11.96 2.10
N ALA A 39 -17.02 12.22 2.98
CA ALA A 39 -17.11 11.54 4.28
C ALA A 39 -17.31 10.02 4.11
N MET A 40 -18.18 9.61 3.19
CA MET A 40 -18.40 8.20 2.86
C MET A 40 -17.12 7.52 2.34
N LEU A 41 -16.38 8.18 1.44
CA LEU A 41 -15.10 7.69 0.94
C LEU A 41 -14.05 7.57 2.04
N SER A 42 -13.95 8.57 2.92
CA SER A 42 -12.97 8.59 4.01
C SER A 42 -13.19 7.46 5.02
N HIS A 43 -14.46 7.25 5.42
CA HIS A 43 -14.82 6.15 6.31
C HIS A 43 -14.57 4.78 5.66
N ALA A 44 -15.00 4.60 4.41
CA ALA A 44 -14.78 3.34 3.69
C ALA A 44 -13.28 3.05 3.45
N ARG A 45 -12.47 4.07 3.18
CA ARG A 45 -11.01 3.93 3.03
C ARG A 45 -10.36 3.46 4.32
N THR A 46 -10.71 4.06 5.45
CA THR A 46 -10.19 3.68 6.76
C THR A 46 -10.52 2.23 7.08
N GLY A 47 -11.78 1.83 6.87
CA GLY A 47 -12.22 0.45 7.10
C GLY A 47 -11.55 -0.56 6.15
N LEU A 48 -11.37 -0.21 4.87
CA LEU A 48 -10.64 -1.06 3.92
C LEU A 48 -9.19 -1.28 4.36
N LEU A 49 -8.48 -0.22 4.77
CA LEU A 49 -7.10 -0.34 5.22
C LEU A 49 -6.99 -1.23 6.48
N ALA A 50 -7.92 -1.09 7.42
CA ALA A 50 -8.00 -1.95 8.59
C ALA A 50 -8.24 -3.42 8.20
N ALA A 51 -9.15 -3.68 7.25
CA ALA A 51 -9.44 -5.03 6.76
C ALA A 51 -8.24 -5.66 6.03
N ILE A 52 -7.52 -4.88 5.21
CA ILE A 52 -6.28 -5.31 4.55
C ILE A 52 -5.21 -5.65 5.58
N ALA A 53 -4.98 -4.78 6.57
CA ALA A 53 -4.00 -5.00 7.63
C ALA A 53 -4.32 -6.24 8.48
N ALA A 54 -5.60 -6.54 8.69
CA ALA A 54 -6.06 -7.74 9.38
C ALA A 54 -6.07 -9.01 8.50
N HIS A 55 -5.77 -8.90 7.20
CA HIS A 55 -5.96 -9.94 6.20
C HIS A 55 -7.39 -10.52 6.17
N ASP A 56 -8.40 -9.71 6.51
CA ASP A 56 -9.80 -10.11 6.58
C ASP A 56 -10.47 -10.02 5.19
N LEU A 57 -10.38 -11.11 4.43
CA LEU A 57 -10.93 -11.19 3.08
C LEU A 57 -12.44 -10.92 2.98
N PRO A 58 -13.31 -11.53 3.83
CA PRO A 58 -14.71 -11.16 3.88
C PRO A 58 -14.92 -9.65 4.04
N GLN A 59 -14.20 -9.01 4.96
CA GLN A 59 -14.35 -7.59 5.21
C GLN A 59 -13.82 -6.72 4.04
N ILE A 60 -12.74 -7.14 3.37
CA ILE A 60 -12.25 -6.48 2.14
C ILE A 60 -13.31 -6.53 1.03
N VAL A 61 -14.00 -7.67 0.86
CA VAL A 61 -15.09 -7.82 -0.13
C VAL A 61 -16.23 -6.84 0.18
N GLU A 62 -16.62 -6.71 1.44
CA GLU A 62 -17.64 -5.73 1.85
C GLU A 62 -17.21 -4.29 1.54
N PHE A 63 -15.97 -3.92 1.84
CA PHE A 63 -15.47 -2.57 1.56
C PHE A 63 -15.32 -2.28 0.07
N LYS A 64 -14.98 -3.28 -0.74
CA LYS A 64 -15.02 -3.17 -2.20
C LYS A 64 -16.43 -2.94 -2.72
N ALA A 65 -17.43 -3.65 -2.18
CA ALA A 65 -18.83 -3.42 -2.53
C ALA A 65 -19.29 -2.01 -2.12
N LYS A 66 -18.90 -1.53 -0.93
CA LYS A 66 -19.12 -0.16 -0.48
C LYS A 66 -18.46 0.86 -1.42
N ALA A 67 -17.23 0.63 -1.86
CA ALA A 67 -16.53 1.49 -2.82
C ALA A 67 -17.30 1.60 -4.14
N ALA A 68 -17.77 0.48 -4.69
CA ALA A 68 -18.56 0.45 -5.93
C ALA A 68 -19.89 1.18 -5.78
N ALA A 69 -20.56 1.01 -4.63
CA ALA A 69 -21.80 1.74 -4.31
C ALA A 69 -21.55 3.26 -4.23
N ILE A 70 -20.49 3.71 -3.57
CA ILE A 70 -20.13 5.13 -3.50
C ILE A 70 -19.85 5.70 -4.90
N GLN A 71 -19.12 4.97 -5.74
CA GLN A 71 -18.87 5.38 -7.12
C GLN A 71 -20.17 5.56 -7.92
N GLU A 72 -21.11 4.65 -7.76
CA GLU A 72 -22.41 4.74 -8.43
C GLU A 72 -23.24 5.92 -7.91
N ILE A 73 -23.25 6.14 -6.59
CA ILE A 73 -23.87 7.32 -5.96
C ILE A 73 -23.29 8.61 -6.55
N ALA A 74 -21.96 8.73 -6.62
CA ALA A 74 -21.28 9.92 -7.14
C ALA A 74 -21.67 10.25 -8.60
N LYS A 75 -21.91 9.21 -9.43
CA LYS A 75 -22.43 9.38 -10.79
C LYS A 75 -23.88 9.82 -10.80
N GLN A 76 -24.74 9.17 -10.01
CA GLN A 76 -26.19 9.43 -10.01
C GLN A 76 -26.54 10.81 -9.45
N VAL A 77 -25.82 11.28 -8.44
CA VAL A 77 -25.96 12.66 -7.93
C VAL A 77 -25.19 13.69 -8.77
N ARG A 78 -24.58 13.25 -9.89
CA ARG A 78 -23.91 14.09 -10.89
C ARG A 78 -22.83 15.01 -10.31
N LEU A 79 -22.01 14.49 -9.39
CA LEU A 79 -20.88 15.24 -8.85
C LEU A 79 -19.89 15.60 -9.96
N GLY A 80 -19.07 16.62 -9.68
CA GLY A 80 -17.98 17.02 -10.56
C GLY A 80 -17.08 15.85 -10.94
N ARG A 81 -16.45 15.95 -12.12
CA ARG A 81 -15.67 14.85 -12.71
C ARG A 81 -14.59 14.34 -11.74
N ASP A 82 -13.92 15.24 -11.03
CA ASP A 82 -12.85 14.91 -10.10
C ASP A 82 -13.33 14.00 -8.96
N MET A 83 -14.48 14.29 -8.37
CA MET A 83 -15.06 13.47 -7.31
C MET A 83 -15.51 12.09 -7.83
N GLN A 84 -16.01 12.01 -9.05
CA GLN A 84 -16.31 10.73 -9.68
C GLN A 84 -15.03 9.91 -9.93
N LEU A 85 -13.93 10.57 -10.28
CA LEU A 85 -12.61 9.94 -10.46
C LEU A 85 -12.05 9.47 -9.11
N ASP A 86 -12.16 10.26 -8.04
CA ASP A 86 -11.75 9.86 -6.69
C ASP A 86 -12.50 8.60 -6.21
N ALA A 87 -13.80 8.55 -6.44
CA ALA A 87 -14.58 7.36 -6.11
C ALA A 87 -14.19 6.15 -6.99
N ALA A 88 -13.88 6.38 -8.27
CA ALA A 88 -13.40 5.32 -9.17
C ALA A 88 -12.02 4.79 -8.74
N GLU A 89 -11.11 5.68 -8.34
CA GLU A 89 -9.78 5.35 -7.82
C GLU A 89 -9.89 4.46 -6.59
N PHE A 90 -10.80 4.81 -5.66
CA PHE A 90 -11.03 4.02 -4.46
C PHE A 90 -11.47 2.59 -4.78
N VAL A 91 -12.34 2.39 -5.79
CA VAL A 91 -12.71 1.05 -6.27
C VAL A 91 -11.50 0.28 -6.78
N ARG A 92 -10.62 0.91 -7.57
CA ARG A 92 -9.41 0.24 -8.10
C ARG A 92 -8.48 -0.20 -6.97
N ARG A 93 -8.31 0.66 -5.94
CA ARG A 93 -7.50 0.33 -4.75
C ARG A 93 -8.10 -0.87 -3.98
N ALA A 94 -9.42 -0.89 -3.79
CA ALA A 94 -10.10 -2.01 -3.14
C ALA A 94 -9.97 -3.33 -3.92
N GLU A 95 -10.09 -3.28 -5.24
CA GLU A 95 -9.87 -4.43 -6.11
C GLU A 95 -8.45 -4.97 -6.02
N ARG A 96 -7.44 -4.09 -6.08
CA ARG A 96 -6.06 -4.51 -5.90
C ARG A 96 -5.82 -5.10 -4.51
N GLY A 97 -6.31 -4.44 -3.46
CA GLY A 97 -6.19 -4.93 -2.09
C GLY A 97 -6.78 -6.34 -1.93
N LEU A 98 -7.93 -6.62 -2.54
CA LEU A 98 -8.52 -7.96 -2.59
C LEU A 98 -7.62 -8.95 -3.34
N GLY A 99 -7.08 -8.56 -4.50
CA GLY A 99 -6.15 -9.39 -5.27
C GLY A 99 -4.91 -9.77 -4.48
N VAL A 100 -4.26 -8.79 -3.83
CA VAL A 100 -3.08 -8.99 -2.98
C VAL A 100 -3.43 -9.93 -1.81
N ALA A 101 -4.50 -9.66 -1.07
CA ALA A 101 -4.92 -10.49 0.05
C ALA A 101 -5.21 -11.94 -0.36
N ILE A 102 -5.81 -12.15 -1.54
CA ILE A 102 -6.01 -13.51 -2.09
C ILE A 102 -4.67 -14.18 -2.37
N ARG A 103 -3.72 -13.47 -3.00
CA ARG A 103 -2.39 -14.04 -3.31
C ARG A 103 -1.60 -14.37 -2.05
N GLU A 104 -1.64 -13.50 -1.05
CA GLU A 104 -1.01 -13.75 0.25
C GLU A 104 -1.65 -14.92 0.98
N GLY A 105 -2.98 -15.00 1.02
CA GLY A 105 -3.68 -16.14 1.63
C GLY A 105 -3.38 -17.46 0.90
N GLN A 106 -3.18 -17.44 -0.42
CA GLN A 106 -2.69 -18.60 -1.17
C GLN A 106 -1.25 -18.96 -0.77
N ALA A 107 -0.37 -17.98 -0.58
CA ALA A 107 1.01 -18.21 -0.14
C ALA A 107 1.08 -18.76 1.28
N ARG A 108 0.19 -18.33 2.18
CA ARG A 108 0.03 -18.88 3.54
C ARG A 108 -0.68 -20.24 3.57
N GLY A 109 -1.25 -20.68 2.45
CA GLY A 109 -1.98 -21.93 2.35
C GLY A 109 -3.39 -21.90 2.97
N GLU A 110 -3.91 -20.71 3.29
CA GLU A 110 -5.26 -20.46 3.80
C GLU A 110 -6.31 -20.51 2.70
N ILE A 111 -5.94 -20.08 1.49
CA ILE A 111 -6.81 -20.08 0.30
C ILE A 111 -6.35 -21.14 -0.68
N GLU A 112 -7.31 -21.80 -1.32
CA GLU A 112 -7.06 -22.76 -2.39
C GLU A 112 -6.28 -22.13 -3.56
N THR A 113 -5.19 -22.80 -3.95
CA THR A 113 -4.45 -22.50 -5.18
C THR A 113 -5.11 -23.15 -6.39
N ALA A 114 -4.83 -22.63 -7.59
CA ALA A 114 -5.32 -23.23 -8.83
C ALA A 114 -4.89 -24.70 -9.00
N ARG A 115 -3.74 -25.10 -8.44
CA ARG A 115 -3.27 -26.49 -8.45
C ARG A 115 -4.11 -27.37 -7.54
N GLU A 116 -4.35 -26.92 -6.30
CA GLU A 116 -5.20 -27.63 -5.34
C GLU A 116 -6.63 -27.78 -5.88
N GLY A 117 -7.20 -26.72 -6.47
CA GLY A 117 -8.52 -26.77 -7.10
C GLY A 117 -8.62 -27.76 -8.26
N LYS A 118 -7.56 -27.92 -9.06
CA LYS A 118 -7.51 -28.96 -10.13
C LYS A 118 -7.52 -30.37 -9.56
N VAL A 119 -6.76 -30.62 -8.50
CA VAL A 119 -6.72 -31.93 -7.82
C VAL A 119 -8.08 -32.22 -7.17
N ARG A 120 -8.70 -31.22 -6.53
CA ARG A 120 -10.04 -31.34 -5.95
C ARG A 120 -11.10 -31.61 -7.00
N GLY A 121 -11.10 -30.90 -8.13
CA GLY A 121 -12.09 -31.12 -9.20
C GLY A 121 -12.16 -32.57 -9.67
N ALA A 122 -11.00 -33.24 -9.80
CA ALA A 122 -10.94 -34.66 -10.11
C ALA A 122 -11.48 -35.53 -8.96
N ALA A 123 -11.13 -35.22 -7.72
CA ALA A 123 -11.53 -36.00 -6.55
C ALA A 123 -13.02 -35.83 -6.15
N THR A 124 -13.60 -34.63 -6.32
CA THR A 124 -15.03 -34.35 -6.11
C THR A 124 -15.88 -35.07 -7.16
N ARG A 125 -15.45 -35.09 -8.43
CA ARG A 125 -16.11 -35.86 -9.50
C ARG A 125 -16.17 -37.35 -9.15
N ASP A 126 -15.13 -37.86 -8.51
CA ASP A 126 -15.01 -39.27 -8.15
C ASP A 126 -15.62 -39.56 -6.75
N HIS A 127 -16.34 -38.59 -6.14
CA HIS A 127 -16.98 -38.67 -4.81
C HIS A 127 -16.04 -39.02 -3.65
N ARG A 128 -14.76 -38.63 -3.72
CA ARG A 128 -13.72 -39.02 -2.76
C ARG A 128 -13.43 -38.00 -1.65
N VAL A 129 -14.10 -36.85 -1.64
CA VAL A 129 -13.78 -35.74 -0.71
C VAL A 129 -15.05 -35.19 -0.08
N ASP A 130 -15.04 -35.02 1.24
CA ASP A 130 -16.08 -34.33 1.99
C ASP A 130 -15.84 -32.80 1.95
N ASN A 131 -16.92 -32.03 1.79
CA ASN A 131 -16.87 -30.58 1.56
C ASN A 131 -16.48 -29.76 2.81
N THR A 132 -16.39 -30.40 3.97
CA THR A 132 -16.20 -29.78 5.29
C THR A 132 -14.73 -29.41 5.61
N MET A 133 -13.76 -29.83 4.80
CA MET A 133 -12.32 -29.50 4.96
C MET A 133 -11.73 -28.72 3.78
N ILE A 134 -12.57 -28.10 2.96
CA ILE A 134 -12.12 -27.37 1.77
C ILE A 134 -11.72 -25.94 2.16
N LYS A 135 -10.47 -25.58 1.85
CA LYS A 135 -9.99 -24.20 1.95
C LYS A 135 -10.90 -23.27 1.13
N PRO A 136 -11.19 -22.04 1.59
CA PRO A 136 -11.85 -21.04 0.76
C PRO A 136 -11.19 -20.94 -0.61
N LYS A 137 -11.98 -20.92 -1.68
CA LYS A 137 -11.48 -20.72 -3.04
C LYS A 137 -11.51 -19.24 -3.37
N PRO A 138 -10.66 -18.74 -4.28
CA PRO A 138 -10.72 -17.34 -4.71
C PRO A 138 -12.12 -16.90 -5.18
N THR A 139 -12.88 -17.83 -5.76
CA THR A 139 -14.25 -17.57 -6.23
C THR A 139 -15.32 -17.45 -5.15
N ASP A 140 -14.96 -17.68 -3.88
CA ASP A 140 -15.81 -17.32 -2.74
C ASP A 140 -15.77 -15.81 -2.45
N PHE A 141 -14.74 -15.10 -2.94
CA PHE A 141 -14.52 -13.67 -2.66
C PHE A 141 -14.77 -12.76 -3.88
N ALA A 142 -14.54 -13.25 -5.10
CA ALA A 142 -14.81 -12.52 -6.33
C ALA A 142 -15.08 -13.51 -7.48
N ASP A 143 -15.98 -13.17 -8.41
CA ASP A 143 -16.30 -14.08 -9.50
C ASP A 143 -15.11 -14.29 -10.47
N THR A 144 -15.15 -15.36 -11.27
CA THR A 144 -14.05 -15.73 -12.19
C THR A 144 -13.73 -14.63 -13.21
N ASN A 145 -14.75 -13.93 -13.72
CA ASN A 145 -14.58 -12.84 -14.68
C ASN A 145 -13.97 -11.62 -14.00
N GLU A 146 -14.33 -11.39 -12.74
CA GLU A 146 -13.76 -10.34 -11.93
C GLU A 146 -12.30 -10.59 -11.62
N LEU A 147 -11.94 -11.84 -11.30
CA LEU A 147 -10.57 -12.24 -10.97
C LEU A 147 -9.63 -12.20 -12.17
N SER A 148 -10.04 -12.77 -13.31
CA SER A 148 -9.13 -13.02 -14.47
C SER A 148 -9.62 -12.50 -15.82
N GLY A 149 -10.83 -11.93 -15.90
CA GLY A 149 -11.53 -11.68 -17.16
C GLY A 149 -10.69 -10.94 -18.20
N ASN A 150 -10.57 -11.54 -19.40
CA ASN A 150 -9.95 -11.00 -20.62
C ASN A 150 -8.73 -10.08 -20.43
N GLY A 151 -7.84 -10.38 -19.46
CA GLY A 151 -6.65 -9.58 -19.19
C GLY A 151 -6.89 -8.27 -18.43
N ALA A 152 -8.09 -8.01 -17.96
CA ALA A 152 -8.49 -6.84 -17.17
C ALA A 152 -9.10 -7.22 -15.81
N GLY A 153 -8.87 -8.44 -15.32
CA GLY A 153 -9.33 -8.88 -13.99
C GLY A 153 -8.53 -8.26 -12.84
N ILE A 154 -8.96 -8.53 -11.60
CA ILE A 154 -8.27 -8.13 -10.36
C ILE A 154 -6.81 -8.59 -10.37
N TYR A 155 -6.53 -9.81 -10.86
CA TYR A 155 -5.16 -10.31 -10.93
C TYR A 155 -4.28 -9.51 -11.90
N SER A 156 -4.84 -8.85 -12.91
CA SER A 156 -4.06 -7.95 -13.78
C SER A 156 -3.61 -6.67 -13.07
N LEU A 157 -4.20 -6.32 -11.91
CA LEU A 157 -3.77 -5.21 -11.06
C LEU A 157 -2.76 -5.65 -9.98
N THR A 158 -2.53 -6.96 -9.87
CA THR A 158 -1.84 -7.58 -8.72
C THR A 158 -0.61 -8.37 -9.15
N ASP A 159 -0.77 -9.28 -10.11
CA ASP A 159 0.26 -10.24 -10.47
C ASP A 159 1.41 -9.55 -11.21
N ASN A 160 2.61 -9.62 -10.64
CA ASN A 160 3.83 -8.97 -11.16
C ASN A 160 3.72 -7.44 -11.23
N VAL A 161 2.87 -6.83 -10.40
CA VAL A 161 2.71 -5.37 -10.29
C VAL A 161 3.08 -4.93 -8.87
N SER A 162 4.15 -4.16 -8.74
CA SER A 162 4.53 -3.55 -7.45
C SER A 162 3.54 -2.47 -7.02
N ASP A 163 3.57 -2.08 -5.75
CA ASP A 163 2.77 -0.97 -5.24
C ASP A 163 3.04 0.31 -6.04
N ASP A 164 4.32 0.66 -6.24
CA ASP A 164 4.72 1.84 -6.99
C ASP A 164 4.22 1.83 -8.44
N GLN A 165 4.32 0.70 -9.14
CA GLN A 165 3.84 0.56 -10.52
C GLN A 165 2.32 0.75 -10.61
N PHE A 166 1.59 0.27 -9.61
CA PHE A 166 0.15 0.46 -9.53
C PHE A 166 -0.23 1.91 -9.23
N GLU A 167 0.44 2.56 -8.27
CA GLU A 167 0.18 3.96 -7.91
C GLU A 167 0.49 4.92 -9.08
N GLU A 168 1.57 4.67 -9.81
CA GLU A 168 1.90 5.44 -11.03
C GLU A 168 0.87 5.19 -12.13
N ALA A 169 0.45 3.94 -12.35
CA ALA A 169 -0.59 3.60 -13.31
C ALA A 169 -1.96 4.21 -12.96
N LEU A 170 -2.31 4.28 -11.68
CA LEU A 170 -3.52 4.95 -11.19
C LEU A 170 -3.46 6.45 -11.46
N THR A 171 -2.33 7.08 -11.15
CA THR A 171 -2.14 8.52 -11.33
C THR A 171 -2.29 8.88 -12.82
N GLU A 172 -1.60 8.17 -13.70
CA GLU A 172 -1.69 8.41 -15.15
C GLU A 172 -3.10 8.14 -15.70
N ALA A 173 -3.79 7.09 -15.22
CA ALA A 173 -5.17 6.81 -15.60
C ALA A 173 -6.16 7.89 -15.10
N LYS A 174 -5.87 8.52 -13.95
CA LYS A 174 -6.64 9.62 -13.39
C LYS A 174 -6.44 10.90 -14.20
N ASP A 175 -5.21 11.20 -14.58
CA ASP A 175 -4.87 12.35 -15.44
C ASP A 175 -5.53 12.24 -16.83
N GLU A 176 -5.63 11.02 -17.38
CA GLU A 176 -6.40 10.73 -18.59
C GLU A 176 -7.93 10.82 -18.39
N GLY A 177 -8.40 10.95 -17.15
CA GLY A 177 -9.81 10.87 -16.79
C GLY A 177 -10.43 9.50 -17.07
N ASN A 178 -9.64 8.42 -17.12
CA ASN A 178 -10.09 7.07 -17.45
C ASN A 178 -9.54 6.04 -16.45
N LEU A 179 -10.21 5.95 -15.29
CA LEU A 179 -9.94 4.96 -14.24
C LEU A 179 -10.69 3.62 -14.45
N SER A 180 -10.94 3.23 -15.71
CA SER A 180 -11.47 1.89 -15.97
C SER A 180 -10.46 0.82 -15.58
N ARG A 181 -10.93 -0.33 -15.08
CA ARG A 181 -10.06 -1.46 -14.66
C ARG A 181 -9.06 -1.83 -15.75
N ALA A 182 -9.54 -1.94 -16.98
CA ALA A 182 -8.73 -2.30 -18.14
C ALA A 182 -7.63 -1.28 -18.44
N ASN A 183 -7.92 0.03 -18.30
CA ASN A 183 -6.89 1.06 -18.51
C ASN A 183 -5.80 0.98 -17.45
N VAL A 184 -6.19 0.88 -16.17
CA VAL A 184 -5.24 0.77 -15.05
C VAL A 184 -4.42 -0.51 -15.17
N ALA A 185 -5.04 -1.65 -15.46
CA ALA A 185 -4.35 -2.93 -15.66
C ALA A 185 -3.34 -2.87 -16.82
N ARG A 186 -3.71 -2.26 -17.96
CA ARG A 186 -2.81 -2.07 -19.10
C ARG A 186 -1.60 -1.22 -18.71
N LYS A 187 -1.82 -0.11 -18.00
CA LYS A 187 -0.73 0.79 -17.57
C LYS A 187 0.17 0.15 -16.52
N ALA A 188 -0.41 -0.49 -15.51
CA ALA A 188 0.33 -1.22 -14.48
C ALA A 188 1.21 -2.31 -15.11
N LYS A 189 0.67 -3.05 -16.08
CA LYS A 189 1.44 -4.03 -16.86
C LYS A 189 2.55 -3.38 -17.68
N ALA A 190 2.28 -2.25 -18.37
CA ALA A 190 3.30 -1.54 -19.12
C ALA A 190 4.44 -1.06 -18.21
N LYS A 191 4.14 -0.60 -16.99
CA LYS A 191 5.14 -0.23 -15.97
C LYS A 191 5.93 -1.43 -15.46
N ALA A 192 5.26 -2.56 -15.25
CA ALA A 192 5.91 -3.82 -14.92
C ALA A 192 6.83 -4.32 -16.05
N GLU A 193 6.45 -4.11 -17.30
CA GLU A 193 7.25 -4.48 -18.47
C GLU A 193 8.40 -3.50 -18.72
N GLU A 194 8.22 -2.19 -18.49
CA GLU A 194 9.27 -1.16 -18.61
C GLU A 194 10.44 -1.43 -17.66
N LEU A 195 10.15 -1.83 -16.42
CA LEU A 195 11.15 -2.23 -15.42
C LEU A 195 11.75 -3.64 -15.66
N ASN A 196 11.04 -4.49 -16.41
CA ASN A 196 11.56 -5.79 -16.87
C ASN A 196 12.22 -5.71 -18.26
N GLY A 197 12.13 -4.57 -18.93
CA GLY A 197 12.75 -4.27 -20.21
C GLY A 197 14.26 -4.10 -20.01
N ASP A 198 15.02 -4.81 -20.84
CA ASP A 198 16.49 -4.97 -20.82
C ASP A 198 17.23 -4.04 -19.85
N LEU A 199 17.57 -4.58 -18.66
CA LEU A 199 18.70 -4.06 -17.89
C LEU A 199 19.87 -3.96 -18.86
N THR A 200 20.34 -2.74 -19.10
CA THR A 200 21.52 -2.55 -19.94
C THR A 200 22.71 -3.17 -19.22
N ALA A 201 23.80 -3.49 -19.94
CA ALA A 201 25.03 -3.96 -19.30
C ALA A 201 25.51 -2.97 -18.21
N SER A 202 25.21 -1.67 -18.37
CA SER A 202 25.50 -0.64 -17.36
C SER A 202 24.64 -0.78 -16.10
N ASP A 203 23.33 -1.05 -16.26
CA ASP A 203 22.42 -1.24 -15.11
C ASP A 203 22.79 -2.50 -14.32
N ILE A 204 23.18 -3.57 -15.03
CA ILE A 204 23.65 -4.82 -14.43
C ILE A 204 24.94 -4.59 -13.63
N VAL A 205 25.90 -3.82 -14.18
CA VAL A 205 27.16 -3.49 -13.50
C VAL A 205 26.91 -2.58 -12.28
N HIS A 206 25.96 -1.65 -12.36
CA HIS A 206 25.61 -0.78 -11.24
C HIS A 206 24.92 -1.57 -10.11
N LEU A 207 23.97 -2.44 -10.45
CA LEU A 207 23.33 -3.36 -9.49
C LEU A 207 24.34 -4.31 -8.85
N ALA A 208 25.31 -4.81 -9.62
CA ALA A 208 26.39 -5.67 -9.10
C ALA A 208 27.32 -4.94 -8.11
N ARG A 209 27.49 -3.62 -8.21
CA ARG A 209 28.27 -2.81 -7.25
C ARG A 209 27.57 -2.64 -5.89
N GLU A 210 26.24 -2.66 -5.87
CA GLU A 210 25.45 -2.43 -4.65
C GLU A 210 25.10 -3.70 -3.88
N ILE A 211 25.27 -4.89 -4.48
CA ILE A 211 25.07 -6.16 -3.80
C ILE A 211 26.34 -6.51 -2.99
N PRO A 212 26.29 -6.58 -1.65
CA PRO A 212 27.41 -7.07 -0.86
C PRO A 212 27.74 -8.50 -1.29
N SER A 213 29.03 -8.82 -1.39
CA SER A 213 29.51 -10.18 -1.69
C SER A 213 28.92 -11.20 -0.70
N ILE A 214 27.99 -12.04 -1.17
CA ILE A 214 27.49 -13.18 -0.40
C ILE A 214 28.22 -14.42 -0.92
N PRO A 215 28.85 -15.28 -0.10
CA PRO A 215 29.42 -16.54 -0.60
C PRO A 215 28.35 -17.63 -0.78
N GLY A 216 28.31 -18.30 -1.94
CA GLY A 216 27.67 -19.62 -2.12
C GLY A 216 26.27 -19.69 -2.76
N ARG A 217 25.87 -20.89 -3.24
CA ARG A 217 24.75 -21.18 -4.18
C ARG A 217 23.30 -20.78 -3.77
N ARG A 218 23.07 -20.01 -2.70
CA ARG A 218 21.73 -19.57 -2.24
C ARG A 218 21.27 -18.20 -2.78
N HIS A 219 21.96 -17.67 -3.78
CA HIS A 219 21.83 -16.27 -4.20
C HIS A 219 20.54 -15.87 -4.92
N ALA A 220 19.97 -16.73 -5.77
CA ALA A 220 18.85 -16.33 -6.62
C ALA A 220 17.59 -15.99 -5.84
N ALA A 221 17.31 -16.76 -4.78
CA ALA A 221 16.15 -16.55 -3.93
C ALA A 221 16.33 -15.33 -3.03
N VAL A 222 17.50 -15.17 -2.42
CA VAL A 222 17.81 -14.04 -1.53
C VAL A 222 17.88 -12.72 -2.29
N ALA A 223 18.43 -12.71 -3.51
CA ALA A 223 18.47 -11.51 -4.34
C ALA A 223 17.07 -11.16 -4.90
N ALA A 224 16.28 -12.16 -5.30
CA ALA A 224 14.90 -11.94 -5.73
C ALA A 224 14.01 -11.40 -4.61
N GLU A 225 14.20 -11.90 -3.38
CA GLU A 225 13.48 -11.46 -2.19
C GLU A 225 13.94 -10.08 -1.72
N LYS A 226 15.25 -9.81 -1.74
CA LYS A 226 15.83 -8.57 -1.21
C LYS A 226 15.78 -7.38 -2.18
N PHE A 227 15.85 -7.64 -3.48
CA PHE A 227 15.89 -6.61 -4.52
C PHE A 227 14.69 -6.65 -5.47
N GLY A 228 13.71 -7.52 -5.22
CA GLY A 228 12.50 -7.64 -6.05
C GLY A 228 12.76 -8.10 -7.49
N ILE A 229 13.96 -8.62 -7.80
CA ILE A 229 14.34 -9.03 -9.16
C ILE A 229 13.82 -10.44 -9.46
N SER A 230 13.27 -10.64 -10.67
CA SER A 230 12.80 -11.98 -11.06
C SER A 230 13.95 -12.99 -11.07
N LYS A 231 13.66 -14.27 -10.80
CA LYS A 231 14.65 -15.36 -10.90
C LYS A 231 15.36 -15.38 -12.28
N ARG A 232 14.63 -15.02 -13.34
CA ARG A 232 15.17 -14.95 -14.71
C ARG A 232 16.18 -13.81 -14.86
N THR A 233 15.91 -12.68 -14.24
CA THR A 233 16.80 -11.51 -14.19
C THR A 233 18.08 -11.85 -13.44
N TYR A 234 17.97 -12.52 -12.29
CA TYR A 234 19.13 -12.98 -11.52
C TYR A 234 20.05 -13.93 -12.32
N GLU A 235 19.50 -14.96 -12.98
CA GLU A 235 20.31 -15.90 -13.77
C GLU A 235 21.02 -15.22 -14.94
N ARG A 236 20.41 -14.18 -15.53
CA ARG A 236 21.00 -13.38 -16.60
C ARG A 236 22.15 -12.50 -16.09
N ILE A 237 21.99 -11.87 -14.92
CA ILE A 237 23.07 -11.13 -14.23
C ILE A 237 24.24 -12.05 -13.95
N LYS A 238 23.97 -13.23 -13.37
CA LYS A 238 24.99 -14.23 -13.07
C LYS A 238 25.74 -14.69 -14.31
N GLN A 239 25.05 -14.97 -15.41
CA GLN A 239 25.68 -15.40 -16.66
C GLN A 239 26.59 -14.31 -17.27
N VAL A 240 26.24 -13.03 -17.12
CA VAL A 240 27.08 -11.91 -17.56
C VAL A 240 28.31 -11.77 -16.65
N VAL A 241 28.15 -11.92 -15.33
CA VAL A 241 29.26 -11.88 -14.37
C VAL A 241 30.22 -13.06 -14.60
N ASP A 242 29.71 -14.29 -14.73
CA ASP A 242 30.50 -15.49 -15.02
C ASP A 242 31.22 -15.38 -16.37
N SER A 243 30.63 -14.70 -17.37
CA SER A 243 31.30 -14.45 -18.66
C SER A 243 32.37 -13.37 -18.55
N ALA A 244 32.15 -12.33 -17.74
CA ALA A 244 33.14 -11.29 -17.48
C ALA A 244 34.34 -11.80 -16.67
N GLU A 245 34.13 -12.71 -15.69
CA GLU A 245 35.23 -13.35 -14.95
C GLU A 245 36.15 -14.17 -15.84
N ASN A 246 35.63 -14.76 -16.93
CA ASN A 246 36.41 -15.59 -17.84
C ASN A 246 37.21 -14.79 -18.88
N ASP A 247 36.89 -13.51 -19.11
CA ASP A 247 37.45 -12.69 -20.20
C ASP A 247 38.34 -11.50 -19.75
N MET A 248 38.61 -11.31 -18.44
CA MET A 248 39.27 -10.07 -17.98
C MET A 248 40.78 -10.18 -17.66
N THR A 249 41.55 -9.25 -18.25
CA THR A 249 42.99 -8.99 -18.11
C THR A 249 43.36 -8.33 -16.77
N GLY A 250 44.67 -8.32 -16.45
CA GLY A 250 45.23 -8.15 -15.10
C GLY A 250 44.89 -6.89 -14.27
N GLU A 251 44.38 -5.81 -14.85
CA GLU A 251 44.09 -4.55 -14.11
C GLU A 251 42.88 -4.67 -13.17
N VAL A 252 41.89 -5.51 -13.49
CA VAL A 252 40.71 -5.70 -12.61
C VAL A 252 40.98 -6.69 -11.48
N ARG A 253 41.99 -7.54 -11.64
CA ARG A 253 42.48 -8.44 -10.58
C ARG A 253 43.12 -7.67 -9.42
N GLU A 254 43.77 -6.54 -9.71
CA GLU A 254 44.37 -5.65 -8.72
C GLU A 254 43.29 -4.88 -7.92
N TYR A 255 42.21 -4.47 -8.58
CA TYR A 255 41.06 -3.82 -7.94
C TYR A 255 40.25 -4.79 -7.05
N ALA A 256 40.09 -6.05 -7.47
CA ALA A 256 39.47 -7.10 -6.65
C ALA A 256 40.31 -7.43 -5.40
N SER A 257 41.64 -7.39 -5.50
CA SER A 257 42.54 -7.57 -4.34
C SER A 257 42.45 -6.41 -3.33
N TRP A 258 42.18 -5.19 -3.78
CA TRP A 258 41.97 -4.03 -2.92
C TRP A 258 40.62 -4.10 -2.18
N LEU A 259 39.56 -4.55 -2.87
CA LEU A 259 38.22 -4.70 -2.29
C LEU A 259 38.14 -5.74 -1.15
N VAL A 260 38.95 -6.81 -1.23
CA VAL A 260 39.05 -7.84 -0.19
C VAL A 260 39.84 -7.33 1.04
N GLY A 261 40.76 -6.38 0.85
CA GLY A 261 41.58 -5.82 1.92
C GLY A 261 40.85 -4.81 2.82
N ASP A 262 39.85 -4.08 2.32
CA ASP A 262 39.14 -3.03 3.08
C ASP A 262 37.95 -3.57 3.90
N LEU A 263 37.52 -4.81 3.63
CA LEU A 263 36.42 -5.49 4.34
C LEU A 263 36.78 -5.93 5.77
N ASP A 264 38.07 -5.98 6.13
CA ASP A 264 38.49 -6.29 7.50
C ASP A 264 38.49 -5.07 8.44
N SER A 265 38.39 -3.83 7.90
CA SER A 265 38.66 -2.59 8.67
C SER A 265 37.43 -1.80 9.15
N ARG A 266 36.20 -2.12 8.72
CA ARG A 266 35.00 -1.33 9.11
C ARG A 266 33.81 -2.20 9.52
N ARG A 267 33.85 -2.73 10.75
CA ARG A 267 32.64 -3.17 11.46
C ARG A 267 32.09 -2.02 12.29
N ILE A 268 30.99 -1.39 11.84
CA ILE A 268 30.11 -0.65 12.75
C ILE A 268 29.47 -1.71 13.65
N THR A 269 29.69 -1.60 14.95
CA THR A 269 29.20 -2.62 15.88
C THR A 269 27.71 -2.38 16.18
N PRO A 270 26.91 -3.44 16.44
CA PRO A 270 25.50 -3.30 16.81
C PRO A 270 25.23 -2.29 17.93
N THR A 271 26.21 -2.10 18.80
CA THR A 271 26.19 -1.17 19.93
C THR A 271 26.11 0.30 19.53
N GLU A 272 26.67 0.70 18.37
CA GLU A 272 26.64 2.08 17.90
C GLU A 272 25.28 2.46 17.30
N ALA A 273 24.62 1.51 16.62
CA ALA A 273 23.26 1.69 16.11
C ALA A 273 22.22 1.75 17.25
N GLU A 274 22.37 0.92 18.28
CA GLU A 274 21.53 0.96 19.48
C GLU A 274 21.70 2.26 20.26
N LYS A 275 22.92 2.80 20.31
CA LYS A 275 23.22 4.07 20.98
C LYS A 275 22.55 5.26 20.27
N SER A 276 22.62 5.33 18.94
CA SER A 276 21.93 6.37 18.16
C SER A 276 20.41 6.30 18.29
N LEU A 277 19.85 5.09 18.37
CA LEU A 277 18.40 4.90 18.57
C LEU A 277 17.95 5.29 19.99
N ALA A 278 18.79 5.03 20.98
CA ALA A 278 18.55 5.42 22.38
C ALA A 278 18.64 6.93 22.59
N GLU A 279 19.62 7.60 21.95
CA GLU A 279 19.75 9.05 21.95
C GLU A 279 18.52 9.72 21.31
N PHE A 280 18.04 9.21 20.18
CA PHE A 280 16.82 9.72 19.53
C PHE A 280 15.56 9.56 20.39
N ARG A 281 15.40 8.44 21.11
CA ARG A 281 14.27 8.24 22.04
C ARG A 281 14.35 9.18 23.24
N SER A 282 15.54 9.37 23.81
CA SER A 282 15.77 10.27 24.94
C SER A 282 15.46 11.73 24.60
N GLU A 283 15.74 12.17 23.37
CA GLU A 283 15.49 13.54 22.91
C GLU A 283 13.98 13.82 22.70
N ILE A 284 13.18 12.78 22.42
CA ILE A 284 11.72 12.87 22.28
C ILE A 284 11.02 12.97 23.65
N ASP A 285 11.51 12.25 24.65
CA ASP A 285 10.88 12.18 25.97
C ASP A 285 11.25 13.35 26.90
N ALA A 286 12.41 14.00 26.70
CA ALA A 286 12.90 15.06 27.58
C ALA A 286 12.12 16.38 27.51
N ASP A 287 11.50 16.71 26.37
CA ASP A 287 10.84 18.02 26.15
C ASP A 287 9.33 18.04 26.46
N VAL A 288 8.76 16.93 26.93
CA VAL A 288 7.32 16.79 27.23
C VAL A 288 7.10 16.21 28.63
N ALA A 289 7.80 16.76 29.62
CA ALA A 289 7.51 16.49 31.03
C ALA A 289 6.22 17.23 31.43
N PRO A 290 5.24 16.56 32.08
CA PRO A 290 4.05 17.22 32.57
C PRO A 290 4.42 18.21 33.68
N ASN A 291 3.85 19.41 33.62
CA ASN A 291 3.97 20.39 34.70
C ASN A 291 3.23 19.83 35.94
N PRO A 292 3.91 19.58 37.07
CA PRO A 292 3.32 18.92 38.23
C PRO A 292 2.21 19.75 38.92
N ASP A 293 2.04 21.03 38.56
CA ASP A 293 1.04 21.93 39.13
C ASP A 293 -0.21 22.13 38.25
N SER A 294 -0.40 21.38 37.17
CA SER A 294 -1.62 21.52 36.35
C SER A 294 -2.79 20.74 36.95
N THR A 295 -3.70 21.44 37.62
CA THR A 295 -5.05 20.92 37.92
C THR A 295 -5.74 20.47 36.63
N PRO A 296 -6.49 19.35 36.63
CA PRO A 296 -7.14 18.82 35.43
C PRO A 296 -8.02 19.91 34.82
N ARG A 297 -7.63 20.36 33.64
CA ARG A 297 -8.40 21.37 32.92
C ARG A 297 -9.64 20.67 32.36
N PRO A 298 -10.85 21.21 32.53
CA PRO A 298 -12.00 20.74 31.77
C PRO A 298 -11.65 20.88 30.28
N PHE A 299 -11.78 19.79 29.54
CA PHE A 299 -11.48 19.73 28.11
C PHE A 299 -12.18 20.88 27.38
N LYS A 300 -11.41 21.75 26.72
CA LYS A 300 -11.97 22.86 25.91
C LYS A 300 -12.56 22.38 24.58
N LYS A 301 -12.21 21.16 24.17
CA LYS A 301 -12.66 20.50 22.94
C LYS A 301 -13.45 19.27 23.32
N SER A 302 -14.50 18.98 22.59
CA SER A 302 -15.23 17.70 22.73
C SER A 302 -14.35 16.52 22.27
N ASP A 303 -14.63 15.32 22.76
CA ASP A 303 -13.93 14.09 22.33
C ASP A 303 -13.97 13.91 20.80
N ALA A 304 -15.06 14.34 20.17
CA ALA A 304 -15.23 14.32 18.72
C ALA A 304 -14.29 15.31 18.00
N GLU A 305 -14.08 16.51 18.55
CA GLU A 305 -13.13 17.48 17.99
C GLU A 305 -11.69 17.02 18.16
N MET A 306 -11.37 16.39 19.30
CA MET A 306 -10.05 15.82 19.54
C MET A 306 -9.74 14.67 18.59
N LEU A 307 -10.69 13.74 18.39
CA LEU A 307 -10.55 12.65 17.42
C LEU A 307 -10.42 13.17 15.97
N ALA A 308 -11.17 14.21 15.60
CA ALA A 308 -11.06 14.83 14.29
C ALA A 308 -9.67 15.44 14.05
N GLU A 309 -9.09 16.09 15.06
CA GLU A 309 -7.76 16.70 14.99
C GLU A 309 -6.63 15.67 14.95
N ILE A 310 -6.73 14.59 15.73
CA ILE A 310 -5.80 13.44 15.66
C ILE A 310 -5.87 12.79 14.28
N THR A 311 -7.09 12.54 13.78
CA THR A 311 -7.30 11.92 12.46
C THR A 311 -6.77 12.80 11.33
N SER A 312 -7.00 14.12 11.39
CA SER A 312 -6.45 15.08 10.44
C SER A 312 -4.92 15.08 10.47
N SER A 313 -4.32 15.09 11.67
CA SER A 313 -2.86 15.09 11.84
C SER A 313 -2.21 13.80 11.31
N LEU A 314 -2.83 12.65 11.56
CA LEU A 314 -2.40 11.35 11.03
C LEU A 314 -2.55 11.28 9.50
N THR A 315 -3.61 11.86 8.94
CA THR A 315 -3.83 11.92 7.49
C THR A 315 -2.76 12.78 6.83
N THR A 316 -2.47 13.97 7.38
CA THR A 316 -1.37 14.82 6.89
C THR A 316 -0.02 14.12 6.98
N PHE A 317 0.25 13.42 8.08
CA PHE A 317 1.49 12.65 8.23
C PHE A 317 1.61 11.51 7.21
N ALA A 318 0.53 10.76 6.98
CA ALA A 318 0.49 9.69 5.98
C ALA A 318 0.68 10.24 4.55
N ASP A 319 0.11 11.41 4.24
CA ASP A 319 0.32 12.07 2.96
C ASP A 319 1.75 12.58 2.78
N LEU A 320 2.38 13.11 3.83
CA LEU A 320 3.80 13.51 3.80
C LEU A 320 4.73 12.31 3.56
N ILE A 321 4.45 11.15 4.15
CA ILE A 321 5.25 9.92 3.96
C ILE A 321 5.22 9.45 2.49
N LYS A 322 4.09 9.60 1.79
CA LYS A 322 3.96 9.19 0.37
C LYS A 322 4.95 9.92 -0.56
N TRP A 323 5.39 11.11 -0.17
CA TRP A 323 6.33 11.92 -0.96
C TRP A 323 7.80 11.63 -0.64
N ILE A 324 8.09 10.86 0.41
CA ILE A 324 9.46 10.53 0.78
C ILE A 324 9.99 9.41 -0.12
N ARG A 325 10.64 9.77 -1.24
CA ARG A 325 11.45 8.84 -2.04
C ARG A 325 12.93 8.90 -1.57
N PRO A 326 13.53 7.82 -1.04
CA PRO A 326 14.87 7.86 -0.40
C PRO A 326 16.02 8.40 -1.26
N ASN A 327 15.82 8.43 -2.58
CA ASN A 327 16.83 8.72 -3.60
C ASN A 327 16.52 9.99 -4.42
N ARG A 328 15.54 10.82 -4.02
CA ARG A 328 15.14 12.03 -4.78
C ARG A 328 14.91 13.30 -3.96
N ILE A 329 15.18 13.27 -2.66
CA ILE A 329 14.99 14.46 -1.81
C ILE A 329 16.37 15.06 -1.56
N ASP A 330 16.54 16.35 -1.87
CA ASP A 330 17.75 17.05 -1.45
C ASP A 330 17.81 17.15 0.08
N SER A 331 19.00 17.38 0.64
CA SER A 331 19.17 17.39 2.10
C SER A 331 18.33 18.45 2.82
N GLU A 332 17.95 19.55 2.14
CA GLU A 332 17.18 20.63 2.73
C GLU A 332 15.69 20.28 2.81
N GLU A 333 15.13 19.73 1.73
CA GLU A 333 13.76 19.24 1.67
C GLU A 333 13.55 18.02 2.59
N ALA A 334 14.55 17.14 2.72
CA ALA A 334 14.51 16.00 3.64
C ALA A 334 14.46 16.46 5.10
N ASN A 335 15.22 17.50 5.45
CA ASN A 335 15.21 18.10 6.78
C ASN A 335 13.89 18.82 7.06
N ALA A 336 13.30 19.49 6.07
CA ALA A 336 11.99 20.15 6.20
C ALA A 336 10.88 19.12 6.45
N LEU A 337 10.85 18.03 5.67
CA LEU A 337 9.89 16.92 5.85
C LEU A 337 10.06 16.23 7.21
N ALA A 338 11.31 15.95 7.62
CA ALA A 338 11.59 15.38 8.94
C ALA A 338 11.12 16.31 10.08
N SER A 339 11.27 17.62 9.93
CA SER A 339 10.80 18.61 10.91
C SER A 339 9.26 18.65 11.00
N GLN A 340 8.57 18.60 9.86
CA GLN A 340 7.11 18.55 9.79
C GLN A 340 6.56 17.25 10.40
N ALA A 341 7.17 16.11 10.06
CA ALA A 341 6.87 14.80 10.62
C ALA A 341 7.00 14.79 12.16
N ARG A 342 8.10 15.33 12.69
CA ARG A 342 8.30 15.47 14.15
C ARG A 342 7.24 16.37 14.79
N THR A 343 6.85 17.45 14.12
CA THR A 343 5.83 18.38 14.63
C THR A 343 4.45 17.72 14.70
N ALA A 344 4.05 17.00 13.64
CA ALA A 344 2.80 16.24 13.62
C ALA A 344 2.78 15.15 14.70
N TRP A 345 3.89 14.42 14.86
CA TRP A 345 4.02 13.39 15.91
C TRP A 345 3.93 13.97 17.33
N ARG A 346 4.56 15.12 17.59
CA ARG A 346 4.44 15.82 18.88
C ARG A 346 3.01 16.23 19.19
N ALA A 347 2.25 16.70 18.19
CA ALA A 347 0.84 17.04 18.37
C ALA A 347 0.00 15.80 18.74
N ILE A 348 0.23 14.67 18.07
CA ILE A 348 -0.43 13.39 18.37
C ILE A 348 -0.11 12.93 19.81
N ASN A 349 1.17 12.89 20.19
CA ASN A 349 1.59 12.47 21.53
C ASN A 349 1.04 13.37 22.64
N LYS A 350 0.92 14.68 22.39
CA LYS A 350 0.31 15.60 23.33
C LYS A 350 -1.15 15.23 23.60
N HIS A 351 -1.93 14.98 22.55
CA HIS A 351 -3.34 14.61 22.70
C HIS A 351 -3.52 13.22 23.33
N LEU A 352 -2.66 12.25 23.02
CA LEU A 352 -2.70 10.94 23.68
C LEU A 352 -2.44 11.03 25.19
N LYS A 353 -1.46 11.85 25.63
CA LYS A 353 -1.21 12.08 27.06
C LYS A 353 -2.34 12.86 27.75
N GLU A 354 -3.05 13.73 27.03
CA GLU A 354 -4.25 14.42 27.52
C GLU A 354 -5.45 13.47 27.70
N ILE A 355 -5.47 12.32 26.99
CA ILE A 355 -6.50 11.27 27.12
C ILE A 355 -6.18 10.29 28.28
N GLU A 356 -4.90 10.08 28.60
CA GLU A 356 -4.45 9.16 29.66
C GLU A 356 -4.55 9.73 31.10
N GLN A 357 -4.86 11.03 31.25
CA GLN A 357 -5.08 11.72 32.54
C GLN A 357 -6.56 11.86 32.86
#